data_AF-A0AAV6WMW8-F1
#
_entry.id   AF-A0AAV6WMW8-F1
#
_cell.length_a   1.000
_cell.length_b   1.000
_cell.length_c   1.000
_cell.angle_alpha   90.00
_cell.angle_beta   90.00
_cell.angle_gamma   90.00
#
_symmetry.space_group_name_H-M   'P 1'
#
loop_
_entity.id
_entity.type
_entity.pdbx_description
1 polymer ?
#
loop_
_entity_poly.entity_id
_entity_poly.type
_entity_poly.pdbx_seq_one_letter_code
_entity_poly.pdbx_strand_id
1 'polypeptide(L)'
;MSTLYREANKPADMLAKRGYSTNLTTLFLPMNKLWMAKMGCVASRFQEEEKFVTIGRRRSVLSSPPICSVFVAVLSSPPFCLAEDFWSERQNKRAKAAFVFDVKPEDMIKNLKPFGGGIKQCADLKTQIINLEMLSYEIYVVALITIFLSRWIYRWRNPKCKGILPPGSSGLPLIGESLQLLIPSYSFDVHPFLKKRLQKYGKMFRTNVAGHNMIVSADQEFNLYLFQQEEKLVVHWYLDLFAKLFQQEGKLMPDGLSIHKYMRNLTLNHFGVESIKQKLLNEYEQLVHKTFHSWSMRESVEVKYASVEMYGEYGANLLYSFEPERAKGLIDKFINVSRSAMSFPLNIPGTTYHKCLKDKEEVLKTMKGLVKERISSPQNNTQDDLLGRMIKDMKNVDFLTEGFITQLLFGLSFVAFESIPPMLALAVKFITENPDVLRELTAEHEEILKKRENVDSLITWEEYKSMKFTLQVINETLRLGNTIPGFLRKAVKDINVNGYTIPEGWGIMVCHSVTHLDPNTYEDPLTFNPWRWKDVKPEFISKNLKPFGGGIKQCAGADYARASMSVFLHILVTKYRWTVVKGGDIIQSPVMRLKNGLHIKLSEKRN
;
A
#
# COMPACT_ATOMS: atom_id res chain seq x y z
N MET A 1 -16.96 34.40 -34.66
CA MET A 1 -17.01 34.02 -36.08
C MET A 1 -15.56 33.87 -36.53
N SER A 2 -15.01 32.64 -36.62
CA SER A 2 -15.04 31.76 -37.82
C SER A 2 -14.23 32.38 -38.98
N THR A 3 -13.17 31.82 -39.57
CA THR A 3 -12.63 30.43 -39.65
C THR A 3 -11.13 30.57 -40.07
N LEU A 4 -10.13 30.01 -39.36
CA LEU A 4 -9.40 28.75 -39.68
C LEU A 4 -8.70 28.65 -41.07
N TYR A 5 -7.50 28.03 -41.07
CA TYR A 5 -6.71 27.44 -42.19
C TYR A 5 -5.72 28.27 -43.06
N ARG A 6 -4.42 28.06 -42.78
CA ARG A 6 -3.34 27.49 -43.64
C ARG A 6 -1.97 28.10 -43.25
N GLU A 7 -0.79 27.50 -43.35
CA GLU A 7 -0.23 26.13 -43.44
C GLU A 7 1.28 26.34 -43.77
N ALA A 8 2.15 25.44 -43.31
CA ALA A 8 3.52 25.18 -43.81
C ALA A 8 4.74 26.07 -43.45
N ASN A 9 5.85 25.33 -43.24
CA ASN A 9 7.28 25.63 -43.41
C ASN A 9 8.15 26.19 -42.24
N LYS A 10 9.15 25.35 -41.90
CA LYS A 10 10.43 25.59 -41.15
C LYS A 10 11.51 26.12 -42.16
N PRO A 11 12.85 26.22 -41.88
CA PRO A 11 13.63 25.90 -40.66
C PRO A 11 14.82 26.87 -40.29
N ALA A 12 15.58 26.48 -39.24
CA ALA A 12 17.02 26.80 -39.00
C ALA A 12 17.37 28.26 -38.58
N ASP A 13 18.47 28.59 -37.86
CA ASP A 13 19.52 27.79 -37.19
C ASP A 13 20.26 28.59 -36.08
N MET A 14 21.26 27.97 -35.43
CA MET A 14 22.21 28.51 -34.41
C MET A 14 21.64 28.73 -32.98
N LEU A 15 22.33 28.38 -31.88
CA LEU A 15 23.77 28.11 -31.67
C LEU A 15 24.07 26.75 -31.01
N ALA A 16 25.14 26.10 -31.46
CA ALA A 16 25.89 25.07 -30.72
C ALA A 16 27.20 25.72 -30.17
N LYS A 17 27.83 25.26 -29.09
CA LYS A 17 28.60 24.00 -28.94
C LYS A 17 29.12 23.82 -27.50
N ARG A 18 29.63 22.61 -27.21
CA ARG A 18 30.32 22.14 -25.97
C ARG A 18 29.35 21.82 -24.80
N GLY A 19 29.08 20.56 -24.45
CA GLY A 19 29.43 19.29 -25.08
C GLY A 19 29.97 18.25 -24.08
N TYR A 20 29.11 17.31 -23.68
CA TYR A 20 29.47 15.96 -23.24
C TYR A 20 28.33 15.02 -23.66
N SER A 21 28.66 13.96 -24.40
CA SER A 21 27.67 13.03 -24.93
C SER A 21 27.59 11.75 -24.11
N THR A 22 26.39 11.33 -23.74
CA THR A 22 26.08 9.93 -23.41
C THR A 22 24.69 9.59 -23.96
N ASN A 23 24.66 8.85 -25.08
CA ASN A 23 23.42 8.36 -25.68
C ASN A 23 22.84 7.21 -24.86
N LEU A 24 21.63 7.37 -24.33
CA LEU A 24 20.85 6.32 -23.67
C LEU A 24 20.01 5.55 -24.71
N THR A 25 20.67 4.77 -25.57
CA THR A 25 19.98 3.95 -26.59
C THR A 25 20.65 2.60 -26.87
N THR A 26 21.09 1.88 -25.83
CA THR A 26 21.61 0.51 -25.96
C THR A 26 21.39 -0.28 -24.66
N LEU A 27 20.35 -1.11 -24.62
CA LEU A 27 20.22 -2.20 -23.64
C LEU A 27 19.23 -3.30 -24.11
N PHE A 28 19.43 -3.77 -25.34
CA PHE A 28 18.84 -5.02 -25.84
C PHE A 28 19.87 -5.79 -26.69
N LEU A 29 20.63 -6.67 -26.03
CA LEU A 29 21.47 -7.76 -26.60
C LEU A 29 22.67 -7.30 -27.48
N PRO A 30 23.83 -7.99 -27.45
CA PRO A 30 23.91 -9.44 -27.68
C PRO A 30 24.86 -10.26 -26.78
N MET A 31 24.39 -11.42 -26.33
CA MET A 31 25.22 -12.62 -26.25
C MET A 31 24.45 -13.79 -26.84
N ASN A 32 24.84 -14.21 -28.04
CA ASN A 32 24.28 -15.39 -28.68
C ASN A 32 25.38 -16.09 -29.49
N LYS A 33 26.05 -17.09 -28.88
CA LYS A 33 27.06 -17.92 -29.58
C LYS A 33 27.42 -19.24 -28.87
N LEU A 34 26.46 -19.93 -28.23
CA LEU A 34 26.65 -21.35 -27.85
C LEU A 34 25.38 -22.18 -27.59
N TRP A 35 24.26 -21.99 -28.32
CA TRP A 35 23.09 -22.89 -28.19
C TRP A 35 22.30 -23.20 -29.48
N MET A 36 22.71 -22.68 -30.64
CA MET A 36 22.12 -23.00 -31.95
C MET A 36 23.06 -23.88 -32.79
N ALA A 37 23.35 -25.07 -32.27
CA ALA A 37 24.13 -26.11 -32.95
C ALA A 37 23.47 -27.50 -32.81
N LYS A 38 22.14 -27.55 -32.88
CA LYS A 38 21.38 -28.81 -32.85
C LYS A 38 19.94 -28.72 -33.37
N MET A 39 19.72 -28.08 -34.53
CA MET A 39 18.62 -28.41 -35.45
C MET A 39 18.98 -27.91 -36.85
N GLY A 40 19.29 -28.85 -37.75
CA GLY A 40 19.58 -28.62 -39.16
C GLY A 40 19.26 -29.88 -39.95
N CYS A 41 18.86 -29.70 -41.21
CA CYS A 41 18.20 -30.69 -42.08
C CYS A 41 16.75 -31.04 -41.63
N VAL A 42 15.72 -31.01 -42.50
CA VAL A 42 15.71 -30.88 -43.97
C VAL A 42 14.70 -29.81 -44.39
N ALA A 43 15.12 -28.92 -45.30
CA ALA A 43 14.20 -28.17 -46.16
C ALA A 43 14.27 -28.76 -47.56
N SER A 44 13.14 -29.16 -48.14
CA SER A 44 13.03 -29.34 -49.59
C SER A 44 11.58 -29.35 -50.10
N ARG A 45 11.36 -28.51 -51.12
CA ARG A 45 10.38 -28.61 -52.23
C ARG A 45 8.93 -28.13 -52.05
N PHE A 46 8.52 -27.53 -53.17
CA PHE A 46 7.21 -27.09 -53.66
C PHE A 46 6.67 -25.70 -53.26
N GLN A 47 6.91 -24.78 -54.23
CA GLN A 47 6.09 -23.62 -54.57
C GLN A 47 4.74 -24.03 -55.18
N GLU A 48 3.91 -23.01 -55.46
CA GLU A 48 2.66 -23.01 -56.25
C GLU A 48 1.45 -23.62 -55.52
N GLU A 49 0.23 -23.05 -55.59
CA GLU A 49 -0.30 -22.02 -56.51
C GLU A 49 -1.27 -21.06 -55.77
N GLU A 50 -1.45 -19.82 -56.25
CA GLU A 50 -2.53 -18.93 -55.80
C GLU A 50 -3.87 -19.29 -56.48
N LYS A 51 -5.00 -19.08 -55.78
CA LYS A 51 -6.26 -18.63 -56.42
C LYS A 51 -7.23 -17.96 -55.44
N PHE A 52 -7.82 -16.87 -55.92
CA PHE A 52 -8.88 -16.07 -55.28
C PHE A 52 -10.20 -16.85 -55.15
N VAL A 53 -11.04 -16.48 -54.16
CA VAL A 53 -12.42 -15.95 -54.35
C VAL A 53 -12.92 -15.33 -53.03
N THR A 54 -13.72 -14.27 -53.13
CA THR A 54 -14.27 -13.44 -52.04
C THR A 54 -15.75 -13.76 -51.76
N ILE A 55 -16.30 -13.23 -50.65
CA ILE A 55 -17.74 -12.95 -50.32
C ILE A 55 -18.41 -13.89 -49.29
N GLY A 56 -19.17 -13.30 -48.34
CA GLY A 56 -20.35 -13.95 -47.74
C GLY A 56 -20.63 -13.71 -46.24
N ARG A 57 -21.57 -12.82 -45.89
CA ARG A 57 -22.14 -12.68 -44.52
C ARG A 57 -23.44 -13.51 -44.38
N ARG A 58 -23.64 -14.27 -43.28
CA ARG A 58 -24.77 -14.13 -42.28
C ARG A 58 -25.00 -15.38 -41.39
N ARG A 59 -25.79 -15.12 -40.32
CA ARG A 59 -26.10 -15.85 -39.06
C ARG A 59 -26.86 -17.20 -39.15
N SER A 60 -26.94 -17.82 -37.95
CA SER A 60 -27.93 -18.77 -37.37
C SER A 60 -27.78 -20.25 -37.73
N VAL A 61 -28.09 -21.27 -36.90
CA VAL A 61 -28.30 -21.60 -35.46
C VAL A 61 -28.98 -23.00 -35.47
N LEU A 62 -28.74 -23.85 -34.45
CA LEU A 62 -29.42 -25.12 -34.09
C LEU A 62 -28.94 -26.50 -34.63
N SER A 63 -28.56 -27.34 -33.66
CA SER A 63 -28.75 -28.82 -33.48
C SER A 63 -28.08 -29.90 -34.37
N SER A 64 -26.99 -30.47 -33.82
CA SER A 64 -26.74 -31.92 -33.47
C SER A 64 -26.87 -33.07 -34.52
N PRO A 65 -26.20 -34.24 -34.33
CA PRO A 65 -24.83 -34.59 -33.85
C PRO A 65 -24.14 -35.48 -34.94
N PRO A 66 -23.49 -36.67 -34.75
CA PRO A 66 -22.60 -37.24 -33.70
C PRO A 66 -21.25 -37.86 -34.25
N ILE A 67 -20.41 -38.46 -33.37
CA ILE A 67 -19.36 -39.52 -33.60
C ILE A 67 -18.16 -39.14 -34.53
N CYS A 68 -16.85 -39.35 -34.21
CA CYS A 68 -16.15 -40.04 -33.11
C CYS A 68 -14.72 -39.50 -32.82
N SER A 69 -14.19 -39.79 -31.61
CA SER A 69 -12.75 -39.97 -31.24
C SER A 69 -11.76 -38.77 -31.37
N VAL A 70 -10.79 -38.50 -30.47
CA VAL A 70 -10.13 -39.29 -29.39
C VAL A 70 -9.80 -38.40 -28.15
N PHE A 71 -9.55 -39.03 -26.98
CA PHE A 71 -8.87 -38.53 -25.75
C PHE A 71 -9.59 -37.65 -24.71
N VAL A 72 -10.27 -38.30 -23.74
CA VAL A 72 -10.21 -37.96 -22.29
C VAL A 72 -10.37 -39.23 -21.43
N ALA A 73 -9.43 -39.49 -20.51
CA ALA A 73 -9.52 -40.38 -19.34
C ALA A 73 -8.20 -40.16 -18.52
N VAL A 74 -8.09 -40.10 -17.18
CA VAL A 74 -8.98 -40.30 -16.01
C VAL A 74 -8.50 -39.36 -14.89
N LEU A 75 -9.37 -38.78 -14.04
CA LEU A 75 -9.04 -38.46 -12.62
C LEU A 75 -10.30 -38.12 -11.78
N SER A 76 -10.90 -39.16 -11.17
CA SER A 76 -11.90 -39.14 -10.08
C SER A 76 -11.98 -40.60 -9.57
N SER A 77 -11.88 -40.97 -8.28
CA SER A 77 -12.33 -40.35 -7.03
C SER A 77 -11.53 -40.87 -5.79
N PRO A 78 -11.73 -40.34 -4.56
CA PRO A 78 -11.26 -40.89 -3.28
C PRO A 78 -12.39 -41.63 -2.50
N PRO A 79 -12.24 -42.09 -1.24
CA PRO A 79 -11.08 -42.59 -0.47
C PRO A 79 -11.26 -44.05 0.04
N PHE A 80 -10.29 -44.61 0.77
CA PHE A 80 -10.34 -45.94 1.41
C PHE A 80 -10.73 -45.88 2.90
N CYS A 81 -11.59 -46.80 3.37
CA CYS A 81 -11.81 -47.12 4.79
C CYS A 81 -12.23 -48.59 4.98
N LEU A 82 -11.61 -49.26 5.96
CA LEU A 82 -12.06 -50.39 6.80
C LEU A 82 -12.79 -51.61 6.19
N ALA A 83 -12.16 -52.78 6.28
CA ALA A 83 -12.75 -54.04 6.79
C ALA A 83 -11.62 -55.03 7.18
N GLU A 84 -11.87 -55.86 8.19
CA GLU A 84 -10.92 -56.82 8.81
C GLU A 84 -11.10 -58.27 8.31
N ASP A 85 -10.18 -59.14 8.74
CA ASP A 85 -10.24 -60.61 8.85
C ASP A 85 -10.49 -61.51 7.61
N PHE A 86 -9.57 -62.44 7.33
CA PHE A 86 -9.68 -63.86 7.74
C PHE A 86 -8.39 -64.68 7.42
N TRP A 87 -8.03 -65.60 8.33
CA TRP A 87 -7.01 -66.68 8.27
C TRP A 87 -5.50 -66.40 8.32
N SER A 88 -4.93 -66.79 9.48
CA SER A 88 -3.61 -67.40 9.59
C SER A 88 -3.72 -68.94 9.53
N GLU A 89 -2.81 -69.63 8.83
CA GLU A 89 -2.19 -70.90 9.28
C GLU A 89 -1.29 -71.54 8.21
N ARG A 90 0.01 -71.68 8.52
CA ARG A 90 0.79 -72.95 8.52
C ARG A 90 2.30 -72.70 8.39
N GLN A 91 3.03 -73.13 9.42
CA GLN A 91 4.48 -73.29 9.36
C GLN A 91 4.89 -74.65 8.76
N ASN A 92 6.19 -74.75 8.44
CA ASN A 92 7.02 -75.95 8.37
C ASN A 92 6.80 -76.99 7.26
N LYS A 93 7.80 -77.08 6.37
CA LYS A 93 8.64 -78.29 6.27
C LYS A 93 10.08 -77.99 5.81
N ARG A 94 11.03 -78.38 6.65
CA ARG A 94 12.46 -78.67 6.36
C ARG A 94 12.54 -79.95 5.49
N ALA A 95 13.63 -80.34 4.80
CA ALA A 95 14.98 -79.79 4.60
C ALA A 95 15.75 -80.54 3.47
N LYS A 96 16.88 -79.96 3.03
CA LYS A 96 18.16 -80.58 2.58
C LYS A 96 18.15 -81.75 1.57
N ALA A 97 18.86 -81.52 0.46
CA ALA A 97 20.02 -82.33 0.08
C ALA A 97 21.11 -81.38 -0.47
N ALA A 98 22.39 -81.66 -0.22
CA ALA A 98 23.50 -80.83 -0.65
C ALA A 98 24.59 -81.70 -1.28
N PHE A 99 25.27 -81.19 -2.30
CA PHE A 99 26.60 -81.65 -2.67
C PHE A 99 27.48 -80.45 -3.05
N VAL A 100 28.71 -80.50 -2.54
CA VAL A 100 29.75 -79.49 -2.70
C VAL A 100 30.56 -79.84 -3.94
N PHE A 101 30.97 -78.84 -4.73
CA PHE A 101 32.31 -78.83 -5.32
C PHE A 101 32.85 -77.39 -5.41
N ASP A 102 34.05 -77.22 -4.88
CA ASP A 102 34.83 -75.99 -4.83
C ASP A 102 35.83 -76.01 -5.99
N VAL A 103 35.78 -75.02 -6.89
CA VAL A 103 36.72 -74.87 -8.02
C VAL A 103 37.00 -73.38 -8.26
N LYS A 104 38.28 -73.01 -8.26
CA LYS A 104 38.76 -71.63 -8.43
C LYS A 104 38.72 -71.18 -9.91
N PRO A 105 38.51 -69.89 -10.19
CA PRO A 105 38.29 -69.39 -11.55
C PRO A 105 39.59 -69.05 -12.31
N GLU A 106 40.51 -70.00 -12.49
CA GLU A 106 41.78 -69.76 -13.22
C GLU A 106 42.00 -70.66 -14.45
N ASP A 107 41.25 -71.76 -14.63
CA ASP A 107 41.49 -72.76 -15.70
C ASP A 107 40.53 -72.70 -16.92
N MET A 108 39.84 -71.57 -17.16
CA MET A 108 39.02 -71.36 -18.38
C MET A 108 39.54 -70.25 -19.31
N ILE A 109 40.86 -70.12 -19.47
CA ILE A 109 41.46 -69.28 -20.53
C ILE A 109 42.43 -70.09 -21.40
N LYS A 110 41.87 -70.93 -22.28
CA LYS A 110 42.50 -71.42 -23.52
C LYS A 110 41.39 -71.90 -24.47
N ASN A 111 41.32 -71.31 -25.67
CA ASN A 111 40.41 -71.60 -26.81
C ASN A 111 39.21 -70.65 -27.06
N LEU A 112 39.41 -69.33 -26.97
CA LEU A 112 38.57 -68.36 -27.71
C LEU A 112 39.43 -67.50 -28.65
N LYS A 113 39.11 -67.55 -29.95
CA LYS A 113 39.73 -66.71 -30.99
C LYS A 113 39.31 -65.25 -30.83
N PRO A 114 40.15 -64.26 -31.19
CA PRO A 114 39.81 -62.85 -31.02
C PRO A 114 38.80 -62.37 -32.08
N PHE A 115 37.55 -62.16 -31.67
CA PHE A 115 36.57 -61.40 -32.48
C PHE A 115 36.81 -59.89 -32.30
N GLY A 116 37.63 -59.31 -33.17
CA GLY A 116 38.03 -57.89 -33.17
C GLY A 116 36.95 -56.85 -33.51
N GLY A 117 35.69 -57.08 -33.12
CA GLY A 117 34.56 -56.17 -33.37
C GLY A 117 33.77 -55.74 -32.12
N GLY A 118 33.77 -56.55 -31.06
CA GLY A 118 32.83 -56.37 -29.93
C GLY A 118 33.10 -55.17 -29.01
N ILE A 119 34.34 -54.68 -28.92
CA ILE A 119 34.72 -53.68 -27.90
C ILE A 119 34.08 -52.31 -28.18
N LYS A 120 33.95 -51.89 -29.46
CA LYS A 120 33.24 -50.65 -29.82
C LYS A 120 31.73 -50.75 -29.58
N GLN A 121 31.10 -51.86 -29.98
CA GLN A 121 29.67 -52.06 -29.76
C GLN A 121 29.31 -52.12 -28.26
N CYS A 122 30.12 -52.77 -27.43
CA CYS A 122 29.91 -52.76 -25.97
C CYS A 122 30.10 -51.38 -25.34
N ALA A 123 31.00 -50.55 -25.87
CA ALA A 123 31.16 -49.17 -25.40
C ALA A 123 29.94 -48.31 -25.75
N ASP A 124 29.48 -48.34 -27.01
CA ASP A 124 28.26 -47.63 -27.45
C ASP A 124 27.03 -48.09 -26.68
N LEU A 125 26.84 -49.39 -26.48
CA LEU A 125 25.70 -49.94 -25.72
C LEU A 125 25.74 -49.49 -24.25
N LYS A 126 26.93 -49.47 -23.63
CA LYS A 126 27.09 -48.99 -22.25
C LYS A 126 26.81 -47.49 -22.13
N THR A 127 27.24 -46.69 -23.11
CA THR A 127 26.90 -45.26 -23.19
C THR A 127 25.40 -45.03 -23.45
N GLN A 128 24.74 -45.87 -24.27
CA GLN A 128 23.30 -45.80 -24.47
C GLN A 128 22.51 -46.15 -23.20
N ILE A 129 22.91 -47.19 -22.47
CA ILE A 129 22.29 -47.57 -21.19
C ILE A 129 22.46 -46.45 -20.16
N ILE A 130 23.68 -45.90 -19.99
CA ILE A 130 23.93 -44.78 -19.09
C ILE A 130 23.09 -43.55 -19.49
N ASN A 131 22.96 -43.26 -20.79
CA ASN A 131 22.11 -42.16 -21.26
C ASN A 131 20.62 -42.39 -20.97
N LEU A 132 20.12 -43.63 -21.09
CA LEU A 132 18.74 -44.00 -20.73
C LEU A 132 18.49 -43.91 -19.22
N GLU A 133 19.45 -44.36 -18.40
CA GLU A 133 19.41 -44.22 -16.93
C GLU A 133 19.42 -42.73 -16.53
N MET A 134 20.28 -41.90 -17.13
CA MET A 134 20.32 -40.46 -16.91
C MET A 134 19.02 -39.75 -17.32
N LEU A 135 18.47 -40.08 -18.49
CA LEU A 135 17.15 -39.59 -18.94
C LEU A 135 16.03 -40.00 -17.96
N SER A 136 16.08 -41.23 -17.43
CA SER A 136 15.11 -41.67 -16.42
C SER A 136 15.21 -40.85 -15.13
N TYR A 137 16.43 -40.55 -14.67
CA TYR A 137 16.67 -39.73 -13.49
C TYR A 137 16.18 -38.29 -13.67
N GLU A 138 16.43 -37.67 -14.83
CA GLU A 138 15.91 -36.34 -15.15
C GLU A 138 14.36 -36.31 -15.14
N ILE A 139 13.71 -37.33 -15.70
CA ILE A 139 12.24 -37.47 -15.66
C ILE A 139 11.73 -37.61 -14.22
N TYR A 140 12.38 -38.42 -13.37
CA TYR A 140 12.03 -38.55 -11.95
C TYR A 140 12.19 -37.21 -11.20
N VAL A 141 13.27 -36.48 -11.42
CA VAL A 141 13.50 -35.16 -10.80
C VAL A 141 12.44 -34.15 -11.24
N VAL A 142 12.13 -34.06 -12.54
CA VAL A 142 11.08 -33.18 -13.07
C VAL A 142 9.69 -33.55 -12.52
N ALA A 143 9.38 -34.85 -12.40
CA ALA A 143 8.13 -35.32 -11.81
C ALA A 143 8.01 -34.95 -10.33
N LEU A 144 9.07 -35.15 -9.54
CA LEU A 144 9.10 -34.77 -8.13
C LEU A 144 8.97 -33.25 -7.93
N ILE A 145 9.66 -32.45 -8.73
CA ILE A 145 9.52 -30.98 -8.74
C ILE A 145 8.08 -30.58 -9.09
N THR A 146 7.47 -31.22 -10.08
CA THR A 146 6.08 -30.94 -10.50
C THR A 146 5.07 -31.30 -9.41
N ILE A 147 5.25 -32.43 -8.73
CA ILE A 147 4.43 -32.84 -7.57
C ILE A 147 4.62 -31.88 -6.39
N PHE A 148 5.85 -31.46 -6.11
CA PHE A 148 6.15 -30.49 -5.05
C PHE A 148 5.50 -29.13 -5.34
N LEU A 149 5.71 -28.57 -6.53
CA LEU A 149 5.15 -27.29 -6.96
C LEU A 149 3.62 -27.31 -7.00
N SER A 150 3.01 -28.37 -7.54
CA SER A 150 1.54 -28.50 -7.58
C SER A 150 0.93 -28.61 -6.18
N ARG A 151 1.53 -29.38 -5.26
CA ARG A 151 1.10 -29.44 -3.84
C ARG A 151 1.31 -28.10 -3.13
N TRP A 152 2.38 -27.37 -3.42
CA TRP A 152 2.64 -26.04 -2.87
C TRP A 152 1.62 -25.01 -3.38
N ILE A 153 1.35 -24.96 -4.69
CA ILE A 153 0.32 -24.11 -5.31
C ILE A 153 -1.08 -24.44 -4.77
N TYR A 154 -1.40 -25.73 -4.59
CA TYR A 154 -2.67 -26.16 -4.01
C TYR A 154 -2.82 -25.64 -2.57
N ARG A 155 -1.80 -25.78 -1.73
CA ARG A 155 -1.78 -25.26 -0.34
C ARG A 155 -1.84 -23.73 -0.30
N TRP A 156 -1.23 -23.03 -1.25
CA TRP A 156 -1.30 -21.57 -1.37
C TRP A 156 -2.74 -21.10 -1.70
N ARG A 157 -3.38 -21.75 -2.68
CA ARG A 157 -4.75 -21.43 -3.10
C ARG A 157 -5.80 -21.83 -2.07
N ASN A 158 -5.56 -22.91 -1.33
CA ASN A 158 -6.43 -23.48 -0.32
C ASN A 158 -5.72 -23.52 1.05
N PRO A 159 -5.54 -22.37 1.71
CA PRO A 159 -4.94 -22.34 3.05
C PRO A 159 -5.86 -23.03 4.06
N LYS A 160 -5.27 -23.72 5.04
CA LYS A 160 -6.01 -24.41 6.10
C LYS A 160 -6.79 -23.42 6.97
N CYS A 161 -7.99 -23.82 7.40
CA CYS A 161 -8.87 -23.07 8.29
C CYS A 161 -9.64 -24.06 9.17
N LYS A 162 -9.99 -23.66 10.41
CA LYS A 162 -10.89 -24.40 11.31
C LYS A 162 -12.34 -23.91 11.11
N GLY A 163 -12.86 -24.07 9.90
CA GLY A 163 -14.16 -23.53 9.50
C GLY A 163 -14.20 -23.19 8.02
N ILE A 164 -15.12 -22.31 7.64
CA ILE A 164 -15.31 -21.86 6.25
C ILE A 164 -14.63 -20.49 6.09
N LEU A 165 -13.65 -20.38 5.20
CA LEU A 165 -13.04 -19.09 4.88
C LEU A 165 -14.02 -18.20 4.11
N PRO A 166 -13.97 -16.85 4.27
CA PRO A 166 -14.66 -15.94 3.37
C PRO A 166 -14.30 -16.21 1.90
N PRO A 167 -15.23 -16.01 0.95
CA PRO A 167 -14.99 -16.24 -0.47
C PRO A 167 -13.87 -15.33 -0.99
N GLY A 168 -13.10 -15.78 -2.00
CA GLY A 168 -12.00 -14.97 -2.53
C GLY A 168 -10.89 -15.77 -3.21
N SER A 169 -9.70 -15.16 -3.31
CA SER A 169 -8.58 -15.63 -4.15
C SER A 169 -7.23 -15.42 -3.47
N SER A 170 -6.39 -16.45 -3.39
CA SER A 170 -4.98 -16.27 -2.94
C SER A 170 -4.05 -15.70 -4.02
N GLY A 171 -4.55 -15.46 -5.24
CA GLY A 171 -3.73 -15.00 -6.36
C GLY A 171 -2.61 -15.96 -6.78
N LEU A 172 -1.51 -15.40 -7.25
CA LEU A 172 -0.28 -16.12 -7.59
C LEU A 172 0.52 -16.46 -6.31
N PRO A 173 1.32 -17.55 -6.29
CA PRO A 173 2.23 -17.81 -5.19
C PRO A 173 3.19 -16.64 -4.92
N LEU A 174 3.52 -16.40 -3.64
CA LEU A 174 4.37 -15.33 -3.11
C LEU A 174 3.84 -13.89 -3.29
N ILE A 175 3.42 -13.52 -4.50
CA ILE A 175 3.00 -12.15 -4.85
C ILE A 175 1.49 -11.94 -4.56
N GLY A 176 0.70 -13.00 -4.51
CA GLY A 176 -0.73 -12.94 -4.30
C GLY A 176 -1.44 -12.21 -5.44
N GLU A 177 -2.26 -11.22 -5.08
CA GLU A 177 -2.97 -10.34 -6.00
C GLU A 177 -2.38 -8.91 -6.00
N SER A 178 -1.24 -8.69 -5.32
CA SER A 178 -0.63 -7.38 -5.06
C SER A 178 -0.45 -6.51 -6.31
N LEU A 179 -0.05 -7.11 -7.44
CA LEU A 179 0.12 -6.39 -8.70
C LEU A 179 -1.19 -5.74 -9.18
N GLN A 180 -2.33 -6.40 -8.99
CA GLN A 180 -3.63 -5.85 -9.40
C GLN A 180 -4.07 -4.68 -8.51
N LEU A 181 -3.60 -4.63 -7.25
CA LEU A 181 -3.82 -3.52 -6.32
C LEU A 181 -2.90 -2.32 -6.62
N LEU A 182 -1.75 -2.57 -7.26
CA LEU A 182 -0.79 -1.55 -7.73
C LEU A 182 -1.07 -1.03 -9.15
N ILE A 183 -2.09 -1.54 -9.85
CA ILE A 183 -2.54 -0.95 -11.13
C ILE A 183 -3.22 0.39 -10.82
N PRO A 184 -2.78 1.52 -11.41
CA PRO A 184 -3.33 2.82 -11.11
C PRO A 184 -4.76 2.99 -11.65
N SER A 185 -5.63 3.55 -10.81
CA SER A 185 -6.94 4.09 -11.18
C SER A 185 -6.87 5.62 -11.27
N TYR A 186 -7.73 6.22 -12.09
CA TYR A 186 -7.81 7.67 -12.33
C TYR A 186 -9.20 8.24 -11.98
N SER A 187 -9.79 7.75 -10.89
CA SER A 187 -11.14 8.09 -10.44
C SER A 187 -11.19 8.22 -8.91
N PHE A 188 -12.16 8.97 -8.40
CA PHE A 188 -12.54 9.01 -6.98
C PHE A 188 -13.33 7.77 -6.54
N ASP A 189 -13.85 6.98 -7.48
CA ASP A 189 -14.57 5.73 -7.23
C ASP A 189 -13.68 4.66 -6.57
N VAL A 190 -14.32 3.66 -5.97
CA VAL A 190 -13.67 2.51 -5.32
C VAL A 190 -12.67 1.85 -6.27
N HIS A 191 -11.43 1.65 -5.81
CA HIS A 191 -10.33 1.11 -6.63
C HIS A 191 -10.77 -0.15 -7.39
N PRO A 192 -10.47 -0.28 -8.70
CA PRO A 192 -10.95 -1.41 -9.51
C PRO A 192 -10.60 -2.79 -8.95
N PHE A 193 -9.52 -2.93 -8.18
CA PHE A 193 -9.18 -4.14 -7.44
C PHE A 193 -10.29 -4.54 -6.45
N LEU A 194 -10.73 -3.56 -5.64
CA LEU A 194 -11.75 -3.73 -4.61
C LEU A 194 -13.12 -3.89 -5.26
N LYS A 195 -13.49 -3.00 -6.18
CA LYS A 195 -14.80 -2.99 -6.86
C LYS A 195 -15.13 -4.33 -7.51
N LYS A 196 -14.19 -4.91 -8.26
CA LYS A 196 -14.35 -6.24 -8.90
C LYS A 196 -14.49 -7.38 -7.90
N ARG A 197 -13.86 -7.29 -6.72
CA ARG A 197 -13.92 -8.33 -5.68
C ARG A 197 -15.19 -8.23 -4.85
N LEU A 198 -15.62 -7.02 -4.51
CA LEU A 198 -16.91 -6.76 -3.86
C LEU A 198 -18.08 -7.27 -4.73
N GLN A 199 -18.06 -7.00 -6.04
CA GLN A 199 -19.06 -7.50 -6.99
C GLN A 199 -19.08 -9.03 -7.09
N LYS A 200 -17.91 -9.69 -6.98
CA LYS A 200 -17.79 -11.15 -7.18
C LYS A 200 -17.98 -11.97 -5.89
N TYR A 201 -17.60 -11.42 -4.74
CA TYR A 201 -17.47 -12.14 -3.47
C TYR A 201 -18.30 -11.53 -2.33
N GLY A 202 -18.92 -10.36 -2.53
CA GLY A 202 -19.70 -9.65 -1.52
C GLY A 202 -18.87 -8.70 -0.64
N LYS A 203 -19.51 -8.15 0.41
CA LYS A 203 -18.90 -7.14 1.30
C LYS A 203 -17.70 -7.65 2.12
N MET A 204 -17.48 -8.96 2.21
CA MET A 204 -16.33 -9.57 2.89
C MET A 204 -15.68 -10.63 1.99
N PHE A 205 -14.38 -10.50 1.74
CA PHE A 205 -13.66 -11.45 0.89
C PHE A 205 -12.20 -11.67 1.31
N ARG A 206 -11.63 -12.84 0.97
CA ARG A 206 -10.21 -13.14 1.17
C ARG A 206 -9.36 -12.76 -0.04
N THR A 207 -8.16 -12.26 0.22
CA THR A 207 -7.12 -11.97 -0.77
C THR A 207 -5.74 -12.35 -0.22
N ASN A 208 -4.69 -12.29 -1.05
CA ASN A 208 -3.31 -12.26 -0.59
C ASN A 208 -2.64 -11.00 -1.14
N VAL A 209 -2.09 -10.15 -0.26
CA VAL A 209 -1.46 -8.88 -0.62
C VAL A 209 -0.15 -8.73 0.15
N ALA A 210 0.92 -8.35 -0.54
CA ALA A 210 2.29 -8.28 -0.01
C ALA A 210 2.71 -9.59 0.71
N GLY A 211 2.38 -10.74 0.12
CA GLY A 211 2.64 -12.08 0.68
C GLY A 211 1.72 -12.50 1.82
N HIS A 212 0.89 -11.60 2.35
CA HIS A 212 0.05 -11.85 3.52
C HIS A 212 -1.38 -12.23 3.13
N ASN A 213 -1.90 -13.31 3.74
CA ASN A 213 -3.31 -13.65 3.66
C ASN A 213 -4.13 -12.62 4.42
N MET A 214 -5.16 -12.07 3.77
CA MET A 214 -5.91 -10.93 4.27
C MET A 214 -7.40 -11.08 3.99
N ILE A 215 -8.24 -10.70 4.94
CA ILE A 215 -9.67 -10.46 4.72
C ILE A 215 -9.90 -8.98 4.48
N VAL A 216 -10.61 -8.62 3.42
CA VAL A 216 -11.08 -7.25 3.18
C VAL A 216 -12.55 -7.19 3.58
N SER A 217 -12.90 -6.20 4.41
CA SER A 217 -14.25 -5.98 4.89
C SER A 217 -14.76 -4.57 4.56
N ALA A 218 -15.84 -4.53 3.79
CA ALA A 218 -16.72 -3.39 3.59
C ALA A 218 -18.07 -3.58 4.32
N ASP A 219 -18.16 -4.55 5.24
CA ASP A 219 -19.30 -4.72 6.13
C ASP A 219 -19.19 -3.70 7.27
N GLN A 220 -20.12 -2.73 7.32
CA GLN A 220 -20.03 -1.62 8.25
C GLN A 220 -20.19 -2.07 9.72
N GLU A 221 -21.03 -3.07 9.99
CA GLU A 221 -21.31 -3.51 11.36
C GLU A 221 -20.15 -4.34 11.91
N PHE A 222 -19.60 -5.25 11.09
CA PHE A 222 -18.37 -5.96 11.43
C PHE A 222 -17.16 -5.02 11.55
N ASN A 223 -17.05 -4.00 10.69
CA ASN A 223 -16.01 -2.98 10.77
C ASN A 223 -16.07 -2.18 12.08
N LEU A 224 -17.27 -1.79 12.52
CA LEU A 224 -17.48 -1.11 13.81
C LEU A 224 -17.17 -2.04 15.00
N TYR A 225 -17.58 -3.31 14.92
CA TYR A 225 -17.25 -4.33 15.91
C TYR A 225 -15.73 -4.52 16.04
N LEU A 226 -14.99 -4.66 14.93
CA LEU A 226 -13.54 -4.84 14.95
C LEU A 226 -12.80 -3.69 15.68
N PHE A 227 -13.26 -2.44 15.56
CA PHE A 227 -12.69 -1.33 16.31
C PHE A 227 -12.89 -1.45 17.83
N GLN A 228 -13.96 -2.09 18.30
CA GLN A 228 -14.22 -2.36 19.72
C GLN A 228 -13.46 -3.59 20.26
N GLN A 229 -12.92 -4.42 19.36
CA GLN A 229 -12.24 -5.68 19.66
C GLN A 229 -10.71 -5.59 19.51
N GLU A 230 -10.20 -4.37 19.42
CA GLU A 230 -8.79 -4.06 19.56
C GLU A 230 -8.22 -4.66 20.87
N GLU A 231 -7.05 -5.29 20.77
CA GLU A 231 -6.35 -6.02 21.84
C GLU A 231 -7.14 -7.20 22.44
N LYS A 232 -8.29 -7.58 21.85
CA LYS A 232 -9.14 -8.71 22.28
C LYS A 232 -9.27 -9.82 21.23
N LEU A 233 -9.63 -9.45 19.99
CA LEU A 233 -9.72 -10.35 18.82
C LEU A 233 -8.78 -9.90 17.70
N VAL A 234 -8.47 -8.61 17.63
CA VAL A 234 -7.56 -8.03 16.64
C VAL A 234 -6.57 -7.09 17.30
N VAL A 235 -5.39 -6.95 16.69
CA VAL A 235 -4.43 -5.89 17.01
C VAL A 235 -4.15 -5.05 15.77
N HIS A 236 -3.84 -3.78 15.99
CA HIS A 236 -3.29 -2.90 14.97
C HIS A 236 -2.06 -3.53 14.31
N TRP A 237 -2.03 -3.50 12.98
CA TRP A 237 -1.01 -4.16 12.20
C TRP A 237 -0.65 -3.33 10.97
N TYR A 238 0.62 -3.37 10.59
CA TYR A 238 1.16 -2.74 9.40
C TYR A 238 1.77 -3.81 8.50
N LEU A 239 1.71 -3.62 7.18
CA LEU A 239 2.54 -4.40 6.26
C LEU A 239 4.03 -4.25 6.66
N ASP A 240 4.83 -5.31 6.51
CA ASP A 240 6.25 -5.36 6.93
C ASP A 240 7.08 -4.16 6.45
N LEU A 241 6.73 -3.61 5.28
CA LEU A 241 7.26 -2.37 4.73
C LEU A 241 7.17 -1.20 5.72
N PHE A 242 5.95 -0.88 6.15
CA PHE A 242 5.70 0.20 7.10
C PHE A 242 6.15 -0.19 8.51
N ALA A 243 6.08 -1.48 8.88
CA ALA A 243 6.65 -1.96 10.13
C ALA A 243 8.15 -1.63 10.22
N LYS A 244 8.94 -1.88 9.17
CA LYS A 244 10.38 -1.51 9.11
C LYS A 244 10.62 0.00 9.16
N LEU A 245 9.68 0.81 8.68
CA LEU A 245 9.77 2.26 8.78
C LEU A 245 9.65 2.76 10.24
N PHE A 246 8.94 2.03 11.11
CA PHE A 246 8.73 2.40 12.53
C PHE A 246 9.32 1.41 13.56
N GLN A 247 10.03 0.37 13.11
CA GLN A 247 10.73 -0.59 13.97
C GLN A 247 11.81 0.10 14.82
N GLN A 248 11.86 -0.28 16.10
CA GLN A 248 12.90 0.11 17.03
C GLN A 248 13.93 -1.01 17.19
N GLU A 249 15.18 -0.64 17.48
CA GLU A 249 16.25 -1.58 17.81
C GLU A 249 16.36 -1.75 19.33
N GLY A 250 16.18 -2.99 19.82
CA GLY A 250 16.62 -3.43 21.15
C GLY A 250 15.61 -3.38 22.30
N LYS A 251 15.85 -4.28 23.27
CA LYS A 251 15.08 -4.60 24.50
C LYS A 251 13.63 -5.09 24.31
N LEU A 252 13.21 -5.97 25.23
CA LEU A 252 11.79 -6.29 25.38
C LEU A 252 11.06 -5.03 25.86
N MET A 253 10.12 -4.58 25.05
CA MET A 253 9.17 -3.55 25.44
C MET A 253 8.11 -4.14 26.37
N PRO A 254 7.52 -3.36 27.30
CA PRO A 254 6.35 -3.78 28.06
C PRO A 254 5.14 -4.02 27.13
N ASP A 255 3.99 -4.38 27.71
CA ASP A 255 2.81 -4.69 26.89
C ASP A 255 2.46 -3.56 25.90
N GLY A 256 1.98 -3.93 24.70
CA GLY A 256 1.68 -2.94 23.65
C GLY A 256 0.59 -1.94 24.05
N LEU A 257 -0.18 -2.25 25.09
CA LEU A 257 -1.27 -1.44 25.62
C LEU A 257 -0.78 -0.27 26.49
N SER A 258 0.17 -0.49 27.41
CA SER A 258 0.75 0.57 28.24
C SER A 258 1.45 1.63 27.39
N ILE A 259 2.28 1.20 26.45
CA ILE A 259 2.98 2.06 25.48
C ILE A 259 1.98 2.87 24.65
N HIS A 260 0.95 2.21 24.11
CA HIS A 260 -0.09 2.88 23.32
C HIS A 260 -0.90 3.89 24.16
N LYS A 261 -1.27 3.55 25.40
CA LYS A 261 -1.95 4.48 26.33
C LYS A 261 -1.10 5.71 26.59
N TYR A 262 0.19 5.52 26.89
CA TYR A 262 1.12 6.62 27.11
C TYR A 262 1.23 7.53 25.87
N MET A 263 1.55 6.97 24.70
CA MET A 263 1.66 7.70 23.44
C MET A 263 0.36 8.46 23.11
N ARG A 264 -0.80 7.82 23.30
CA ARG A 264 -2.11 8.43 23.05
C ARG A 264 -2.36 9.62 23.98
N ASN A 265 -2.12 9.44 25.28
CA ASN A 265 -2.34 10.49 26.27
C ASN A 265 -1.38 11.67 26.06
N LEU A 266 -0.09 11.40 25.83
CA LEU A 266 0.90 12.43 25.48
C LEU A 266 0.48 13.24 24.25
N THR A 267 -0.02 12.55 23.21
CA THR A 267 -0.52 13.20 21.99
C THR A 267 -1.75 14.05 22.28
N LEU A 268 -2.76 13.51 22.98
CA LEU A 268 -3.99 14.24 23.30
C LEU A 268 -3.76 15.43 24.25
N ASN A 269 -2.74 15.39 25.11
CA ASN A 269 -2.39 16.51 25.99
C ASN A 269 -1.75 17.70 25.23
N HIS A 270 -1.24 17.48 24.01
CA HIS A 270 -0.62 18.52 23.18
C HIS A 270 -1.46 18.91 21.96
N PHE A 271 -2.26 17.98 21.43
CA PHE A 271 -3.02 18.11 20.18
C PHE A 271 -4.54 17.93 20.37
N GLY A 272 -5.00 17.76 21.61
CA GLY A 272 -6.41 17.61 21.94
C GLY A 272 -7.15 18.95 22.03
N VAL A 273 -8.47 18.85 22.24
CA VAL A 273 -9.41 19.98 22.24
C VAL A 273 -8.97 21.15 23.13
N GLU A 274 -8.47 20.88 24.34
CA GLU A 274 -8.09 21.96 25.25
C GLU A 274 -6.82 22.70 24.78
N SER A 275 -5.81 21.98 24.25
CA SER A 275 -4.62 22.59 23.63
C SER A 275 -5.00 23.43 22.40
N ILE A 276 -5.93 22.94 21.58
CA ILE A 276 -6.46 23.66 20.41
C ILE A 276 -7.12 24.97 20.83
N LYS A 277 -8.01 24.91 21.82
CA LYS A 277 -8.73 26.05 22.39
C LYS A 277 -7.82 27.09 23.05
N GLN A 278 -6.80 26.64 23.80
CA GLN A 278 -5.94 27.54 24.57
C GLN A 278 -4.87 28.24 23.74
N LYS A 279 -4.30 27.57 22.71
CA LYS A 279 -3.17 28.12 21.96
C LYS A 279 -3.11 27.77 20.47
N LEU A 280 -3.41 26.53 20.06
CA LEU A 280 -3.01 26.10 18.71
C LEU A 280 -3.79 26.80 17.60
N LEU A 281 -5.06 27.21 17.82
CA LEU A 281 -5.80 27.99 16.82
C LEU A 281 -5.06 29.28 16.43
N ASN A 282 -4.60 30.03 17.43
CA ASN A 282 -3.89 31.29 17.25
C ASN A 282 -2.51 31.10 16.62
N GLU A 283 -1.74 30.10 17.10
CA GLU A 283 -0.45 29.73 16.51
C GLU A 283 -0.61 29.34 15.02
N TYR A 284 -1.70 28.63 14.68
CA TYR A 284 -1.99 28.21 13.32
C TYR A 284 -2.42 29.33 12.39
N GLU A 285 -3.24 30.25 12.88
CA GLU A 285 -3.64 31.41 12.09
C GLU A 285 -2.42 32.23 11.69
N GLN A 286 -1.52 32.52 12.64
CA GLN A 286 -0.26 33.21 12.38
C GLN A 286 0.62 32.46 11.37
N LEU A 287 0.75 31.13 11.52
CA LEU A 287 1.47 30.28 10.57
C LEU A 287 0.90 30.37 9.16
N VAL A 288 -0.43 30.25 9.01
CA VAL A 288 -1.10 30.28 7.70
C VAL A 288 -1.02 31.68 7.08
N HIS A 289 -1.17 32.75 7.86
CA HIS A 289 -0.98 34.13 7.38
C HIS A 289 0.42 34.35 6.81
N LYS A 290 1.48 34.02 7.58
CA LYS A 290 2.88 34.08 7.13
C LYS A 290 3.09 33.25 5.84
N THR A 291 2.52 32.06 5.81
CA THR A 291 2.68 31.11 4.71
C THR A 291 2.00 31.61 3.43
N PHE A 292 0.74 32.03 3.50
CA PHE A 292 -0.01 32.52 2.34
C PHE A 292 0.55 33.82 1.79
N HIS A 293 1.11 34.70 2.62
CA HIS A 293 1.83 35.87 2.13
C HIS A 293 3.12 35.48 1.37
N SER A 294 3.84 34.44 1.82
CA SER A 294 4.94 33.86 1.01
C SER A 294 4.44 33.19 -0.28
N TRP A 295 3.21 32.66 -0.30
CA TRP A 295 2.63 32.02 -1.49
C TRP A 295 2.10 33.03 -2.51
N SER A 296 1.58 34.18 -2.07
CA SER A 296 1.06 35.25 -2.97
C SER A 296 2.17 35.91 -3.80
N MET A 297 3.41 35.86 -3.31
CA MET A 297 4.61 36.31 -4.04
C MET A 297 5.12 35.30 -5.09
N ARG A 298 4.63 34.06 -5.11
CA ARG A 298 5.08 33.00 -6.04
C ARG A 298 4.14 32.92 -7.24
N GLU A 299 4.68 32.73 -8.44
CA GLU A 299 3.86 32.57 -9.65
C GLU A 299 2.97 31.33 -9.63
N SER A 300 3.42 30.27 -8.94
CA SER A 300 2.74 28.99 -8.81
C SER A 300 3.21 28.26 -7.55
N VAL A 301 2.29 27.65 -6.82
CA VAL A 301 2.53 26.87 -5.60
C VAL A 301 1.82 25.52 -5.71
N GLU A 302 2.56 24.41 -5.52
CA GLU A 302 1.94 23.08 -5.38
C GLU A 302 1.40 22.95 -3.96
N VAL A 303 0.07 22.97 -3.80
CA VAL A 303 -0.61 23.11 -2.51
C VAL A 303 -0.16 22.04 -1.52
N LYS A 304 -0.07 20.78 -1.95
CA LYS A 304 0.30 19.69 -1.03
C LYS A 304 1.73 19.89 -0.53
N TYR A 305 2.70 20.03 -1.42
CA TYR A 305 4.11 20.18 -1.06
C TYR A 305 4.37 21.44 -0.22
N ALA A 306 3.78 22.59 -0.57
CA ALA A 306 3.97 23.81 0.20
C ALA A 306 3.25 23.76 1.57
N SER A 307 2.13 23.06 1.69
CA SER A 307 1.55 22.73 3.01
C SER A 307 2.44 21.79 3.81
N VAL A 308 3.15 20.84 3.19
CA VAL A 308 4.16 20.01 3.89
C VAL A 308 5.30 20.88 4.43
N GLU A 309 5.80 21.87 3.68
CA GLU A 309 6.80 22.83 4.17
C GLU A 309 6.26 23.60 5.39
N MET A 310 5.03 24.12 5.31
CA MET A 310 4.35 24.85 6.39
C MET A 310 4.21 24.02 7.69
N TYR A 311 3.67 22.80 7.61
CA TYR A 311 3.59 21.92 8.78
C TYR A 311 4.95 21.40 9.21
N GLY A 312 5.94 21.34 8.31
CA GLY A 312 7.33 21.02 8.60
C GLY A 312 7.97 22.04 9.54
N GLU A 313 7.91 23.33 9.17
CA GLU A 313 8.42 24.43 10.00
C GLU A 313 7.68 24.49 11.36
N TYR A 314 6.35 24.38 11.36
CA TYR A 314 5.57 24.41 12.59
C TYR A 314 5.81 23.19 13.48
N GLY A 315 5.86 22.00 12.89
CA GLY A 315 6.13 20.75 13.59
C GLY A 315 7.55 20.70 14.18
N ALA A 316 8.53 21.30 13.52
CA ALA A 316 9.88 21.47 14.05
C ALA A 316 9.90 22.32 15.34
N ASN A 317 9.13 23.41 15.37
CA ASN A 317 9.00 24.23 16.57
C ASN A 317 8.18 23.51 17.66
N LEU A 318 7.03 22.94 17.32
CA LEU A 318 6.06 22.39 18.28
C LEU A 318 6.48 21.06 18.92
N LEU A 319 7.16 20.18 18.18
CA LEU A 319 7.59 18.87 18.68
C LEU A 319 8.98 18.90 19.32
N TYR A 320 9.80 19.91 19.03
CA TYR A 320 11.22 19.89 19.36
C TYR A 320 11.80 21.18 19.95
N SER A 321 11.14 22.34 19.79
CA SER A 321 11.64 23.65 20.23
C SER A 321 13.04 24.01 19.67
N PHE A 322 13.34 23.58 18.43
CA PHE A 322 14.63 23.86 17.76
C PHE A 322 14.66 25.21 17.04
N GLU A 323 15.86 25.76 16.84
CA GLU A 323 16.07 26.93 15.98
C GLU A 323 15.66 26.62 14.53
N PRO A 324 14.87 27.48 13.86
CA PRO A 324 14.36 27.23 12.51
C PRO A 324 15.42 26.91 11.46
N GLU A 325 16.62 27.49 11.56
CA GLU A 325 17.73 27.23 10.63
C GLU A 325 18.27 25.79 10.74
N ARG A 326 18.38 25.25 11.97
CA ARG A 326 18.80 23.85 12.19
C ARG A 326 17.73 22.87 11.72
N ALA A 327 16.47 23.25 11.79
CA ALA A 327 15.34 22.42 11.37
C ALA A 327 15.21 22.28 9.84
N LYS A 328 15.54 23.32 9.07
CA LYS A 328 15.25 23.36 7.61
C LYS A 328 15.87 22.19 6.83
N GLY A 329 17.16 21.93 7.01
CA GLY A 329 17.84 20.81 6.35
C GLY A 329 17.40 19.42 6.83
N LEU A 330 16.78 19.33 8.01
CA LEU A 330 16.16 18.10 8.52
C LEU A 330 14.77 17.89 7.89
N ILE A 331 13.97 18.95 7.78
CA ILE A 331 12.65 18.93 7.13
C ILE A 331 12.76 18.44 5.69
N ASP A 332 13.67 18.99 4.87
CA ASP A 332 13.84 18.57 3.47
C ASP A 332 14.14 17.06 3.34
N LYS A 333 15.02 16.52 4.20
CA LYS A 333 15.34 15.09 4.24
C LYS A 333 14.14 14.27 4.70
N PHE A 334 13.41 14.74 5.70
CA PHE A 334 12.19 14.11 6.19
C PHE A 334 11.12 14.02 5.10
N ILE A 335 10.90 15.09 4.33
CA ILE A 335 9.95 15.11 3.20
C ILE A 335 10.36 14.10 2.13
N ASN A 336 11.66 13.96 1.86
CA ASN A 336 12.18 12.96 0.91
C ASN A 336 11.98 11.52 1.41
N VAL A 337 12.18 11.25 2.70
CA VAL A 337 11.83 9.95 3.34
C VAL A 337 10.33 9.67 3.18
N SER A 338 9.47 10.64 3.54
CA SER A 338 8.01 10.53 3.39
C SER A 338 7.58 10.13 1.97
N ARG A 339 8.07 10.87 0.97
CA ARG A 339 7.77 10.60 -0.45
C ARG A 339 8.29 9.23 -0.91
N SER A 340 9.44 8.80 -0.40
CA SER A 340 10.12 7.58 -0.85
C SER A 340 9.61 6.32 -0.13
N ALA A 341 9.01 6.45 1.05
CA ALA A 341 8.40 5.35 1.81
C ALA A 341 7.24 4.67 1.04
N MET A 342 6.60 5.40 0.13
CA MET A 342 5.52 4.92 -0.74
C MET A 342 6.01 4.25 -2.05
N SER A 343 7.33 4.08 -2.22
CA SER A 343 7.90 3.40 -3.38
C SER A 343 7.85 1.87 -3.29
N PHE A 344 8.14 1.16 -4.38
CA PHE A 344 8.14 -0.30 -4.39
C PHE A 344 9.24 -0.85 -3.45
N PRO A 345 8.93 -1.79 -2.53
CA PRO A 345 9.74 -2.07 -1.33
C PRO A 345 10.95 -2.98 -1.57
N LEU A 346 11.75 -2.67 -2.59
CA LEU A 346 12.93 -3.44 -2.98
C LEU A 346 14.19 -2.82 -2.37
N ASN A 347 14.73 -3.40 -1.30
CA ASN A 347 15.95 -2.88 -0.64
C ASN A 347 17.22 -3.31 -1.38
N ILE A 348 17.46 -2.75 -2.56
CA ILE A 348 18.68 -2.97 -3.36
C ILE A 348 19.34 -1.60 -3.66
N PRO A 349 20.68 -1.47 -3.57
CA PRO A 349 21.39 -0.25 -3.93
C PRO A 349 20.95 0.30 -5.31
N GLY A 350 20.68 1.61 -5.38
CA GLY A 350 20.15 2.27 -6.57
C GLY A 350 18.62 2.38 -6.65
N THR A 351 17.86 1.67 -5.80
CA THR A 351 16.40 1.82 -5.73
C THR A 351 15.97 3.01 -4.86
N THR A 352 14.79 3.56 -5.14
CA THR A 352 14.15 4.61 -4.31
C THR A 352 13.93 4.15 -2.87
N TYR A 353 13.57 2.88 -2.64
CA TYR A 353 13.33 2.36 -1.31
C TYR A 353 14.62 2.16 -0.50
N HIS A 354 15.70 1.69 -1.13
CA HIS A 354 17.01 1.64 -0.47
C HIS A 354 17.49 3.04 -0.06
N LYS A 355 17.35 4.03 -0.95
CA LYS A 355 17.63 5.43 -0.61
C LYS A 355 16.76 5.92 0.55
N CYS A 356 15.46 5.62 0.55
CA CYS A 356 14.55 5.97 1.64
C CYS A 356 15.04 5.50 3.01
N LEU A 357 15.58 4.27 3.10
CA LEU A 357 16.11 3.74 4.36
C LEU A 357 17.38 4.46 4.79
N LYS A 358 18.27 4.83 3.85
CA LYS A 358 19.48 5.62 4.14
C LYS A 358 19.16 7.05 4.56
N ASP A 359 18.22 7.71 3.87
CA ASP A 359 17.72 9.03 4.23
C ASP A 359 17.05 8.98 5.63
N LYS A 360 16.31 7.91 5.97
CA LYS A 360 15.73 7.69 7.32
C LYS A 360 16.82 7.53 8.39
N GLU A 361 17.84 6.71 8.14
CA GLU A 361 18.98 6.51 9.07
C GLU A 361 19.64 7.85 9.41
N GLU A 362 19.84 8.72 8.42
CA GLU A 362 20.43 10.04 8.63
C GLU A 362 19.48 10.98 9.41
N VAL A 363 18.20 11.04 9.04
CA VAL A 363 17.18 11.82 9.75
C VAL A 363 17.11 11.41 11.24
N LEU A 364 17.03 10.11 11.53
CA LEU A 364 17.00 9.61 12.91
C LEU A 364 18.31 9.91 13.66
N LYS A 365 19.47 9.85 13.00
CA LYS A 365 20.76 10.20 13.61
C LYS A 365 20.79 11.68 14.04
N THR A 366 20.33 12.59 13.17
CA THR A 366 20.24 14.02 13.48
C THR A 366 19.24 14.28 14.61
N MET A 367 18.03 13.73 14.52
CA MET A 367 17.01 13.86 15.57
C MET A 367 17.50 13.34 16.92
N LYS A 368 18.17 12.18 16.95
CA LYS A 368 18.76 11.59 18.16
C LYS A 368 19.81 12.50 18.79
N GLY A 369 20.69 13.11 17.97
CA GLY A 369 21.68 14.09 18.44
C GLY A 369 21.02 15.28 19.15
N LEU A 370 19.94 15.81 18.58
CA LEU A 370 19.22 16.95 19.14
C LEU A 370 18.40 16.58 20.39
N VAL A 371 17.80 15.38 20.44
CA VAL A 371 17.17 14.83 21.65
C VAL A 371 18.19 14.68 22.78
N LYS A 372 19.41 14.23 22.47
CA LYS A 372 20.52 14.11 23.44
C LYS A 372 21.05 15.46 23.92
N GLU A 373 21.16 16.45 23.03
CA GLU A 373 21.48 17.85 23.37
C GLU A 373 20.43 18.41 24.34
N ARG A 374 19.14 18.19 24.04
CA ARG A 374 18.04 18.56 24.93
C ARG A 374 18.17 17.86 26.28
N ILE A 375 18.23 16.52 26.35
CA ILE A 375 18.37 15.75 27.61
C ILE A 375 19.51 16.25 28.49
N SER A 376 20.61 16.72 27.89
CA SER A 376 21.80 17.22 28.61
C SER A 376 21.69 18.69 29.06
N SER A 377 20.71 19.45 28.59
CA SER A 377 20.58 20.90 28.84
C SER A 377 20.03 21.22 30.25
N PRO A 378 20.64 22.18 30.99
CA PRO A 378 20.10 22.64 32.27
C PRO A 378 18.77 23.41 32.13
N GLN A 379 18.44 23.95 30.94
CA GLN A 379 17.14 24.56 30.63
C GLN A 379 16.02 23.52 30.34
N ASN A 380 16.15 22.27 30.78
CA ASN A 380 15.11 21.24 30.62
C ASN A 380 13.87 21.44 31.49
N ASN A 381 14.00 22.11 32.64
CA ASN A 381 12.89 22.24 33.58
C ASN A 381 11.84 23.30 33.15
N THR A 382 12.15 24.19 32.20
CA THR A 382 11.36 25.41 31.93
C THR A 382 10.47 25.39 30.69
N GLN A 383 10.68 24.49 29.71
CA GLN A 383 9.75 24.35 28.57
C GLN A 383 8.73 23.24 28.85
N ASP A 384 7.46 23.52 28.50
CA ASP A 384 6.32 22.60 28.64
C ASP A 384 5.83 22.09 27.27
N ASP A 385 6.80 21.78 26.40
CA ASP A 385 6.58 21.14 25.10
C ASP A 385 6.60 19.60 25.18
N LEU A 386 6.28 18.95 24.05
CA LEU A 386 6.11 17.49 23.99
C LEU A 386 7.41 16.72 24.30
N LEU A 387 8.57 17.24 23.90
CA LEU A 387 9.87 16.66 24.21
C LEU A 387 10.22 16.88 25.70
N GLY A 388 9.97 18.07 26.24
CA GLY A 388 10.17 18.40 27.65
C GLY A 388 9.34 17.51 28.58
N ARG A 389 8.08 17.19 28.23
CA ARG A 389 7.27 16.20 29.00
C ARG A 389 7.85 14.79 28.94
N MET A 390 8.21 14.29 27.75
CA MET A 390 8.84 12.96 27.64
C MET A 390 10.12 12.86 28.46
N ILE A 391 10.99 13.89 28.43
CA ILE A 391 12.24 13.93 29.20
C ILE A 391 11.97 13.90 30.72
N LYS A 392 10.92 14.59 31.19
CA LYS A 392 10.49 14.52 32.60
C LYS A 392 10.01 13.10 32.96
N ASP A 393 9.24 12.47 32.07
CA ASP A 393 8.70 11.12 32.27
C ASP A 393 9.76 10.00 32.19
N MET A 394 10.91 10.22 31.52
CA MET A 394 12.03 9.25 31.46
C MET A 394 12.49 8.74 32.84
N LYS A 395 12.28 9.52 33.91
CA LYS A 395 12.63 9.14 35.29
C LYS A 395 11.69 8.10 35.90
N ASN A 396 10.48 7.98 35.37
CA ASN A 396 9.37 7.21 35.95
C ASN A 396 8.81 6.13 34.99
N VAL A 397 9.25 6.11 33.73
CA VAL A 397 8.70 5.27 32.67
C VAL A 397 9.82 4.56 31.89
N ASP A 398 10.14 3.33 32.31
CA ASP A 398 11.33 2.56 31.87
C ASP A 398 11.50 2.40 30.36
N PHE A 399 10.41 2.43 29.58
CA PHE A 399 10.48 2.27 28.12
C PHE A 399 10.81 3.56 27.36
N LEU A 400 10.78 4.73 28.03
CA LEU A 400 11.15 6.02 27.43
C LEU A 400 12.67 6.17 27.34
N THR A 401 13.26 5.45 26.40
CA THR A 401 14.67 5.62 26.02
C THR A 401 14.85 6.78 25.05
N GLU A 402 16.07 7.32 24.94
CA GLU A 402 16.47 8.30 23.90
C GLU A 402 16.06 7.81 22.49
N GLY A 403 16.24 6.52 22.21
CA GLY A 403 15.83 5.88 20.95
C GLY A 403 14.30 5.83 20.77
N PHE A 404 13.56 5.48 21.83
CA PHE A 404 12.09 5.48 21.79
C PHE A 404 11.53 6.88 21.52
N ILE A 405 12.03 7.89 22.24
CA ILE A 405 11.64 9.30 22.07
C ILE A 405 11.92 9.77 20.64
N THR A 406 13.12 9.49 20.12
CA THR A 406 13.50 9.84 18.73
C THR A 406 12.54 9.19 17.72
N GLN A 407 12.22 7.91 17.89
CA GLN A 407 11.34 7.17 16.97
C GLN A 407 9.87 7.63 17.08
N LEU A 408 9.42 8.03 18.28
CA LEU A 408 8.09 8.59 18.52
C LEU A 408 7.94 9.97 17.85
N LEU A 409 8.91 10.86 18.03
CA LEU A 409 8.94 12.16 17.36
C LEU A 409 8.94 12.02 15.84
N PHE A 410 9.76 11.11 15.30
CA PHE A 410 9.76 10.78 13.86
C PHE A 410 8.39 10.29 13.40
N GLY A 411 7.74 9.41 14.17
CA GLY A 411 6.39 8.92 13.89
C GLY A 411 5.35 10.03 13.87
N LEU A 412 5.36 10.94 14.86
CA LEU A 412 4.45 12.08 14.95
C LEU A 412 4.63 13.06 13.79
N SER A 413 5.87 13.41 13.43
CA SER A 413 6.16 14.22 12.23
C SER A 413 5.67 13.51 10.95
N PHE A 414 5.86 12.19 10.83
CA PHE A 414 5.48 11.44 9.63
C PHE A 414 3.97 11.47 9.40
N VAL A 415 3.18 11.16 10.44
CA VAL A 415 1.72 11.15 10.30
C VAL A 415 1.15 12.54 10.06
N ALA A 416 1.75 13.60 10.61
CA ALA A 416 1.30 14.97 10.36
C ALA A 416 1.51 15.37 8.88
N PHE A 417 2.69 15.12 8.33
CA PHE A 417 3.09 15.61 7.01
C PHE A 417 2.43 14.82 5.85
N GLU A 418 2.15 13.54 6.03
CA GLU A 418 1.47 12.73 4.99
C GLU A 418 -0.07 12.71 5.09
N SER A 419 -0.68 13.22 6.17
CA SER A 419 -2.15 13.19 6.33
C SER A 419 -2.87 14.51 6.00
N ILE A 420 -2.45 15.63 6.60
CA ILE A 420 -3.17 16.92 6.46
C ILE A 420 -2.91 17.57 5.09
N PRO A 421 -1.67 17.68 4.57
CA PRO A 421 -1.41 18.36 3.30
C PRO A 421 -2.14 17.78 2.08
N PRO A 422 -2.30 16.45 1.91
CA PRO A 422 -3.15 15.91 0.84
C PRO A 422 -4.62 16.27 1.01
N MET A 423 -5.14 16.34 2.24
CA MET A 423 -6.52 16.75 2.51
C MET A 423 -6.74 18.24 2.19
N LEU A 424 -5.78 19.11 2.47
CA LEU A 424 -5.82 20.51 2.06
C LEU A 424 -5.82 20.67 0.53
N ALA A 425 -4.94 19.96 -0.18
CA ALA A 425 -4.92 19.99 -1.63
C ALA A 425 -6.22 19.47 -2.26
N LEU A 426 -6.84 18.45 -1.66
CA LEU A 426 -8.17 17.96 -2.05
C LEU A 426 -9.28 18.97 -1.73
N ALA A 427 -9.28 19.59 -0.55
CA ALA A 427 -10.24 20.64 -0.20
C ALA A 427 -10.18 21.80 -1.20
N VAL A 428 -8.98 22.32 -1.50
CA VAL A 428 -8.79 23.40 -2.48
C VAL A 428 -9.27 22.98 -3.87
N LYS A 429 -8.96 21.75 -4.32
CA LYS A 429 -9.49 21.21 -5.58
C LYS A 429 -11.03 21.21 -5.59
N PHE A 430 -11.65 20.57 -4.59
CA PHE A 430 -13.11 20.43 -4.53
C PHE A 430 -13.83 21.78 -4.44
N ILE A 431 -13.32 22.73 -3.65
CA ILE A 431 -13.88 24.08 -3.55
C ILE A 431 -13.73 24.85 -4.88
N THR A 432 -12.60 24.69 -5.57
CA THR A 432 -12.41 25.30 -6.90
C THR A 432 -13.39 24.75 -7.94
N GLU A 433 -13.64 23.44 -7.90
CA GLU A 433 -14.52 22.74 -8.84
C GLU A 433 -16.02 22.92 -8.52
N ASN A 434 -16.36 23.50 -7.36
CA ASN A 434 -17.74 23.72 -6.92
C ASN A 434 -17.94 25.19 -6.46
N PRO A 435 -18.19 26.14 -7.39
CA PRO A 435 -18.31 27.56 -7.09
C PRO A 435 -19.35 27.90 -6.02
N ASP A 436 -20.44 27.13 -5.94
CA ASP A 436 -21.50 27.33 -4.94
C ASP A 436 -21.03 27.01 -3.52
N VAL A 437 -20.14 26.02 -3.36
CA VAL A 437 -19.48 25.73 -2.09
C VAL A 437 -18.55 26.88 -1.71
N LEU A 438 -17.80 27.42 -2.68
CA LEU A 438 -16.95 28.58 -2.44
C LEU A 438 -17.77 29.80 -2.00
N ARG A 439 -18.93 30.06 -2.62
CA ARG A 439 -19.83 31.16 -2.24
C ARG A 439 -20.33 31.01 -0.80
N GLU A 440 -20.87 29.84 -0.45
CA GLU A 440 -21.41 29.56 0.89
C GLU A 440 -20.31 29.60 1.98
N LEU A 441 -19.14 29.01 1.70
CA LEU A 441 -17.98 29.03 2.61
C LEU A 441 -17.44 30.44 2.81
N THR A 442 -17.40 31.26 1.76
CA THR A 442 -17.02 32.67 1.87
C THR A 442 -18.04 33.45 2.70
N ALA A 443 -19.34 33.23 2.47
CA ALA A 443 -20.41 33.89 3.21
C ALA A 443 -20.40 33.56 4.72
N GLU A 444 -20.16 32.29 5.10
CA GLU A 444 -19.99 31.89 6.51
C GLU A 444 -18.87 32.68 7.19
N HIS A 445 -17.70 32.78 6.55
CA HIS A 445 -16.56 33.46 7.16
C HIS A 445 -16.63 34.99 7.09
N GLU A 446 -17.23 35.58 6.06
CA GLU A 446 -17.52 37.02 6.02
C GLU A 446 -18.52 37.42 7.12
N GLU A 447 -19.50 36.56 7.42
CA GLU A 447 -20.46 36.79 8.51
C GLU A 447 -19.82 36.64 9.91
N ILE A 448 -18.81 35.78 10.06
CA ILE A 448 -17.97 35.73 11.27
C ILE A 448 -17.19 37.05 11.42
N LEU A 449 -16.49 37.49 10.36
CA LEU A 449 -15.70 38.73 10.40
C LEU A 449 -16.54 39.98 10.68
N LYS A 450 -17.76 40.08 10.15
CA LYS A 450 -18.70 41.19 10.43
C LYS A 450 -19.12 41.30 11.90
N LYS A 451 -19.00 40.22 12.67
CA LYS A 451 -19.36 40.18 14.11
C LYS A 451 -18.18 40.49 15.03
N ARG A 452 -16.98 40.65 14.50
CA ARG A 452 -15.80 41.05 15.28
C ARG A 452 -15.86 42.53 15.62
N GLU A 453 -15.60 42.86 16.88
CA GLU A 453 -15.32 44.24 17.30
C GLU A 453 -13.99 44.75 16.73
N ASN A 454 -13.00 43.86 16.60
CA ASN A 454 -11.72 44.12 15.95
C ASN A 454 -11.50 43.12 14.81
N VAL A 455 -11.52 43.60 13.56
CA VAL A 455 -11.34 42.78 12.35
C VAL A 455 -10.00 42.02 12.33
N ASP A 456 -8.96 42.59 12.96
CA ASP A 456 -7.60 42.04 13.01
C ASP A 456 -7.33 41.19 14.27
N SER A 457 -8.36 40.88 15.07
CA SER A 457 -8.23 39.90 16.16
C SER A 457 -8.01 38.48 15.62
N LEU A 458 -7.30 37.65 16.37
CA LEU A 458 -7.16 36.22 16.07
C LEU A 458 -8.50 35.46 16.27
N ILE A 459 -8.62 34.32 15.61
CA ILE A 459 -9.77 33.39 15.64
C ILE A 459 -10.01 32.90 17.07
N THR A 460 -11.19 33.18 17.60
CA THR A 460 -11.59 32.68 18.92
C THR A 460 -12.12 31.24 18.84
N TRP A 461 -12.12 30.55 19.99
CA TRP A 461 -12.74 29.22 20.11
C TRP A 461 -14.24 29.21 19.76
N GLU A 462 -14.96 30.30 20.06
CA GLU A 462 -16.38 30.44 19.74
C GLU A 462 -16.59 30.63 18.23
N GLU A 463 -15.74 31.40 17.56
CA GLU A 463 -15.75 31.53 16.12
C GLU A 463 -15.48 30.19 15.43
N TYR A 464 -14.44 29.47 15.84
CA TYR A 464 -14.15 28.12 15.33
C TYR A 464 -15.35 27.16 15.46
N LYS A 465 -16.02 27.14 16.62
CA LYS A 465 -17.25 26.34 16.82
C LYS A 465 -18.42 26.80 15.94
N SER A 466 -18.42 28.04 15.46
CA SER A 466 -19.50 28.57 14.61
C SER A 466 -19.33 28.24 13.12
N MET A 467 -18.17 27.74 12.69
CA MET A 467 -17.82 27.34 11.32
C MET A 467 -18.51 26.03 10.87
N LYS A 468 -19.85 26.05 10.83
CA LYS A 468 -20.71 24.88 10.57
C LYS A 468 -20.54 24.34 9.15
N PHE A 469 -20.63 25.19 8.13
CA PHE A 469 -20.50 24.81 6.73
C PHE A 469 -19.05 24.40 6.41
N THR A 470 -18.06 25.06 7.00
CA THR A 470 -16.65 24.65 6.95
C THR A 470 -16.48 23.20 7.42
N LEU A 471 -17.11 22.81 8.54
CA LEU A 471 -17.08 21.43 9.02
C LEU A 471 -17.76 20.45 8.04
N GLN A 472 -18.84 20.87 7.35
CA GLN A 472 -19.49 20.08 6.29
C GLN A 472 -18.55 19.88 5.09
N VAL A 473 -17.85 20.93 4.66
CA VAL A 473 -16.82 20.89 3.60
C VAL A 473 -15.67 19.96 3.96
N ILE A 474 -15.19 20.01 5.22
CA ILE A 474 -14.14 19.13 5.73
C ILE A 474 -14.61 17.68 5.79
N ASN A 475 -15.81 17.41 6.30
CA ASN A 475 -16.38 16.05 6.36
C ASN A 475 -16.54 15.45 4.96
N GLU A 476 -16.99 16.22 3.96
CA GLU A 476 -17.12 15.74 2.58
C GLU A 476 -15.76 15.54 1.91
N THR A 477 -14.79 16.41 2.18
CA THR A 477 -13.40 16.23 1.72
C THR A 477 -12.80 14.95 2.29
N LEU A 478 -13.02 14.65 3.57
CA LEU A 478 -12.57 13.42 4.22
C LEU A 478 -13.31 12.17 3.69
N ARG A 479 -14.62 12.28 3.40
CA ARG A 479 -15.44 11.18 2.85
C ARG A 479 -15.00 10.79 1.45
N LEU A 480 -14.75 11.75 0.56
CA LEU A 480 -14.33 11.48 -0.82
C LEU A 480 -12.82 11.22 -0.93
N GLY A 481 -12.01 11.94 -0.15
CA GLY A 481 -10.56 11.98 -0.30
C GLY A 481 -9.85 10.66 -0.02
N ASN A 482 -10.37 9.82 0.90
CA ASN A 482 -10.01 8.41 1.13
C ASN A 482 -8.53 8.06 0.82
N THR A 483 -7.58 8.84 1.35
CA THR A 483 -6.16 8.71 0.97
C THR A 483 -5.64 7.32 1.31
N ILE A 484 -5.95 6.84 2.52
CA ILE A 484 -5.76 5.43 2.90
C ILE A 484 -7.01 4.60 2.54
N PRO A 485 -6.88 3.44 1.86
CA PRO A 485 -8.04 2.66 1.43
C PRO A 485 -8.74 1.90 2.58
N GLY A 486 -8.06 1.70 3.71
CA GLY A 486 -8.58 0.98 4.86
C GLY A 486 -7.63 0.95 6.04
N PHE A 487 -8.13 0.56 7.21
CA PHE A 487 -7.32 0.35 8.41
C PHE A 487 -6.94 -1.12 8.53
N LEU A 488 -5.65 -1.39 8.70
CA LEU A 488 -5.14 -2.74 8.84
C LEU A 488 -5.21 -3.23 10.29
N ARG A 489 -5.46 -4.53 10.43
CA ARG A 489 -5.55 -5.31 11.66
C ARG A 489 -4.97 -6.69 11.43
N LYS A 490 -4.62 -7.39 12.50
CA LYS A 490 -4.26 -8.82 12.49
C LYS A 490 -5.10 -9.55 13.54
N ALA A 491 -5.70 -10.68 13.17
CA ALA A 491 -6.44 -11.53 14.10
C ALA A 491 -5.47 -12.16 15.12
N VAL A 492 -5.79 -12.10 16.42
CA VAL A 492 -4.98 -12.73 17.49
C VAL A 492 -5.53 -14.08 17.96
N LYS A 493 -6.67 -14.49 17.40
CA LYS A 493 -7.31 -15.81 17.52
C LYS A 493 -8.29 -15.96 16.34
N ASP A 494 -8.81 -17.17 16.13
CA ASP A 494 -9.86 -17.40 15.13
C ASP A 494 -11.11 -16.53 15.45
N ILE A 495 -11.65 -15.81 14.45
CA ILE A 495 -12.83 -14.95 14.58
C ILE A 495 -13.96 -15.52 13.72
N ASN A 496 -15.10 -15.86 14.33
CA ASN A 496 -16.29 -16.29 13.60
C ASN A 496 -17.21 -15.09 13.30
N VAL A 497 -17.61 -14.93 12.04
CA VAL A 497 -18.49 -13.85 11.56
C VAL A 497 -19.29 -14.31 10.35
N ASN A 498 -20.61 -14.12 10.36
CA ASN A 498 -21.52 -14.39 9.24
C ASN A 498 -21.36 -15.80 8.62
N GLY A 499 -21.11 -16.83 9.46
CA GLY A 499 -20.86 -18.22 9.03
C GLY A 499 -19.44 -18.50 8.54
N TYR A 500 -18.57 -17.50 8.48
CA TYR A 500 -17.16 -17.63 8.13
C TYR A 500 -16.25 -17.60 9.36
N THR A 501 -15.04 -18.16 9.20
CA THR A 501 -13.95 -18.11 10.16
C THR A 501 -12.77 -17.36 9.56
N ILE A 502 -12.35 -16.26 10.18
CA ILE A 502 -11.10 -15.57 9.90
C ILE A 502 -10.02 -16.20 10.78
N PRO A 503 -9.00 -16.87 10.23
CA PRO A 503 -8.03 -17.57 11.06
C PRO A 503 -7.11 -16.63 11.85
N GLU A 504 -6.61 -17.11 12.98
CA GLU A 504 -5.52 -16.48 13.72
C GLU A 504 -4.34 -16.11 12.81
N GLY A 505 -3.76 -14.94 13.05
CA GLY A 505 -2.60 -14.43 12.34
C GLY A 505 -2.89 -13.83 10.96
N TRP A 506 -4.11 -13.94 10.43
CA TRP A 506 -4.48 -13.30 9.17
C TRP A 506 -4.63 -11.79 9.32
N GLY A 507 -4.28 -11.07 8.26
CA GLY A 507 -4.57 -9.64 8.15
C GLY A 507 -6.06 -9.40 7.93
N ILE A 508 -6.56 -8.26 8.38
CA ILE A 508 -7.90 -7.76 8.09
C ILE A 508 -7.79 -6.29 7.68
N MET A 509 -8.34 -5.92 6.53
CA MET A 509 -8.49 -4.53 6.08
C MET A 509 -9.92 -4.06 6.28
N VAL A 510 -10.11 -3.17 7.26
CA VAL A 510 -11.34 -2.43 7.52
C VAL A 510 -11.45 -1.32 6.47
N CYS A 511 -12.17 -1.58 5.39
CA CYS A 511 -12.12 -0.83 4.14
C CYS A 511 -13.12 0.33 4.11
N HIS A 512 -12.84 1.38 4.89
CA HIS A 512 -13.71 2.56 4.99
C HIS A 512 -13.86 3.32 3.65
N SER A 513 -12.87 3.26 2.75
CA SER A 513 -12.98 3.89 1.43
C SER A 513 -14.11 3.32 0.56
N VAL A 514 -14.55 2.09 0.84
CA VAL A 514 -15.73 1.49 0.21
C VAL A 514 -17.00 1.99 0.89
N THR A 515 -17.04 2.02 2.22
CA THR A 515 -18.27 2.37 2.96
C THR A 515 -18.57 3.87 2.92
N HIS A 516 -17.56 4.72 2.80
CA HIS A 516 -17.68 6.14 2.48
C HIS A 516 -18.26 6.41 1.08
N LEU A 517 -18.21 5.44 0.18
CA LEU A 517 -18.68 5.52 -1.21
C LEU A 517 -19.86 4.55 -1.49
N ASP A 518 -20.46 3.95 -0.46
CA ASP A 518 -21.59 3.01 -0.63
C ASP A 518 -22.87 3.78 -1.02
N PRO A 519 -23.44 3.57 -2.21
CA PRO A 519 -24.66 4.27 -2.64
C PRO A 519 -25.89 3.92 -1.79
N ASN A 520 -25.85 2.85 -0.99
CA ASN A 520 -26.90 2.53 -0.03
C ASN A 520 -26.80 3.38 1.26
N THR A 521 -25.70 4.12 1.45
CA THR A 521 -25.45 5.00 2.61
C THR A 521 -25.39 6.47 2.22
N TYR A 522 -24.87 6.78 1.04
CA TYR A 522 -24.72 8.14 0.52
C TYR A 522 -25.32 8.25 -0.88
N GLU A 523 -26.38 9.05 -1.02
CA GLU A 523 -26.90 9.47 -2.33
C GLU A 523 -25.81 10.20 -3.12
N ASP A 524 -25.71 9.89 -4.42
CA ASP A 524 -24.64 10.33 -5.33
C ASP A 524 -23.24 10.30 -4.68
N PRO A 525 -22.71 9.10 -4.35
CA PRO A 525 -21.55 8.97 -3.47
C PRO A 525 -20.26 9.52 -4.07
N LEU A 526 -20.20 9.75 -5.39
CA LEU A 526 -19.03 10.33 -6.07
C LEU A 526 -19.11 11.86 -6.21
N THR A 527 -20.26 12.47 -5.94
CA THR A 527 -20.46 13.92 -6.01
C THR A 527 -19.96 14.57 -4.71
N PHE A 528 -19.17 15.64 -4.83
CA PHE A 528 -18.76 16.46 -3.70
C PHE A 528 -19.91 17.37 -3.27
N ASN A 529 -20.65 16.95 -2.24
CA ASN A 529 -21.82 17.66 -1.74
C ASN A 529 -21.71 17.91 -0.23
N PRO A 530 -21.15 19.06 0.22
CA PRO A 530 -21.10 19.41 1.64
C PRO A 530 -22.47 19.46 2.31
N TRP A 531 -23.52 19.93 1.61
CA TRP A 531 -24.87 20.01 2.17
C TRP A 531 -25.46 18.65 2.54
N ARG A 532 -24.88 17.51 2.12
CA ARG A 532 -25.27 16.18 2.63
C ARG A 532 -25.10 16.04 4.14
N TRP A 533 -24.28 16.89 4.76
CA TRP A 533 -24.01 16.90 6.20
C TRP A 533 -24.88 17.90 6.97
N LYS A 534 -25.69 18.69 6.26
CA LYS A 534 -26.65 19.63 6.85
C LYS A 534 -27.73 18.85 7.60
N ASP A 535 -27.99 19.25 8.84
CA ASP A 535 -29.02 18.70 9.73
C ASP A 535 -28.93 17.16 9.98
N VAL A 536 -27.77 16.56 9.65
CA VAL A 536 -27.50 15.13 9.86
C VAL A 536 -27.25 14.85 11.34
N LYS A 537 -27.94 13.84 11.86
CA LYS A 537 -27.83 13.41 13.25
C LYS A 537 -26.40 12.91 13.60
N PRO A 538 -25.85 13.23 14.78
CA PRO A 538 -24.51 12.78 15.19
C PRO A 538 -24.31 11.26 15.15
N GLU A 539 -25.38 10.47 15.37
CA GLU A 539 -25.36 9.01 15.29
C GLU A 539 -25.09 8.51 13.88
N PHE A 540 -25.60 9.20 12.85
CA PHE A 540 -25.32 8.85 11.45
C PHE A 540 -23.86 9.14 11.10
N ILE A 541 -23.34 10.32 11.47
CA ILE A 541 -21.94 10.69 11.22
C ILE A 541 -21.01 9.71 11.94
N SER A 542 -21.26 9.48 13.23
CA SER A 542 -20.44 8.56 14.03
C SER A 542 -20.55 7.10 13.60
N LYS A 543 -21.68 6.64 13.03
CA LYS A 543 -21.81 5.30 12.43
C LYS A 543 -21.06 5.21 11.09
N ASN A 544 -21.25 6.16 10.18
CA ASN A 544 -20.94 6.00 8.76
C ASN A 544 -19.68 6.74 8.26
N LEU A 545 -19.24 7.81 8.92
CA LEU A 545 -18.03 8.56 8.55
C LEU A 545 -16.87 8.18 9.47
N LYS A 546 -15.93 7.36 8.97
CA LYS A 546 -14.77 6.81 9.70
C LYS A 546 -13.39 7.16 9.12
N PRO A 547 -13.11 8.40 8.65
CA PRO A 547 -11.81 8.78 8.08
C PRO A 547 -10.66 8.71 9.11
N PHE A 548 -10.98 8.79 10.40
CA PHE A 548 -10.03 8.69 11.51
C PHE A 548 -10.04 7.33 12.22
N GLY A 549 -10.72 6.32 11.65
CA GLY A 549 -10.91 5.01 12.26
C GLY A 549 -11.89 5.05 13.45
N GLY A 550 -11.70 4.12 14.40
CA GLY A 550 -12.54 4.02 15.59
C GLY A 550 -11.90 3.21 16.71
N GLY A 551 -12.58 3.17 17.85
CA GLY A 551 -12.11 2.47 19.05
C GLY A 551 -10.87 3.12 19.67
N ILE A 552 -10.12 2.37 20.47
CA ILE A 552 -8.96 2.91 21.19
C ILE A 552 -7.82 3.38 20.27
N LYS A 553 -7.76 2.90 19.01
CA LYS A 553 -6.80 3.34 17.97
C LYS A 553 -7.37 4.43 17.03
N GLN A 554 -8.51 5.05 17.35
CA GLN A 554 -8.99 6.23 16.60
C GLN A 554 -7.91 7.32 16.61
N CYS A 555 -7.69 8.01 15.50
CA CYS A 555 -6.63 9.01 15.36
C CYS A 555 -6.66 10.04 16.52
N ALA A 556 -5.53 10.18 17.23
CA ALA A 556 -5.41 11.14 18.33
C ALA A 556 -5.33 12.60 17.84
N GLY A 557 -4.93 12.82 16.58
CA GLY A 557 -4.89 14.14 15.94
C GLY A 557 -6.16 14.51 15.16
N ALA A 558 -7.28 13.81 15.35
CA ALA A 558 -8.49 14.03 14.55
C ALA A 558 -9.06 15.46 14.67
N ASP A 559 -9.13 16.00 15.89
CA ASP A 559 -9.67 17.34 16.14
C ASP A 559 -8.66 18.43 15.74
N TYR A 560 -7.36 18.17 15.96
CA TYR A 560 -6.27 19.00 15.45
C TYR A 560 -6.30 19.13 13.93
N ALA A 561 -6.50 18.03 13.20
CA ALA A 561 -6.62 18.04 11.74
C ALA A 561 -7.81 18.90 11.28
N ARG A 562 -8.99 18.75 11.91
CA ARG A 562 -10.18 19.57 11.59
C ARG A 562 -9.96 21.05 11.88
N ALA A 563 -9.39 21.40 13.05
CA ALA A 563 -9.09 22.77 13.42
C ALA A 563 -8.09 23.41 12.45
N SER A 564 -7.01 22.69 12.12
CA SER A 564 -5.99 23.13 11.16
C SER A 564 -6.57 23.38 9.77
N MET A 565 -7.44 22.47 9.29
CA MET A 565 -8.13 22.64 8.01
C MET A 565 -9.13 23.82 8.04
N SER A 566 -9.83 24.04 9.16
CA SER A 566 -10.79 25.14 9.29
C SER A 566 -10.10 26.50 9.27
N VAL A 567 -8.99 26.66 10.00
CA VAL A 567 -8.17 27.89 9.99
C VAL A 567 -7.58 28.15 8.62
N PHE A 568 -7.04 27.11 7.95
CA PHE A 568 -6.53 27.21 6.58
C PHE A 568 -7.60 27.71 5.60
N LEU A 569 -8.80 27.11 5.64
CA LEU A 569 -9.92 27.50 4.77
C LEU A 569 -10.43 28.91 5.07
N HIS A 570 -10.57 29.27 6.35
CA HIS A 570 -10.99 30.60 6.78
C HIS A 570 -10.10 31.69 6.16
N ILE A 571 -8.79 31.59 6.32
CA ILE A 571 -7.84 32.60 5.81
C ILE A 571 -7.80 32.59 4.28
N LEU A 572 -7.89 31.39 3.66
CA LEU A 572 -7.88 31.24 2.22
C LEU A 572 -9.06 31.98 1.56
N VAL A 573 -10.29 31.80 2.06
CA VAL A 573 -11.46 32.43 1.44
C VAL A 573 -11.71 33.87 1.91
N THR A 574 -11.19 34.30 3.06
CA THR A 574 -11.38 35.68 3.54
C THR A 574 -10.32 36.65 3.04
N LYS A 575 -9.04 36.25 2.95
CA LYS A 575 -7.93 37.16 2.63
C LYS A 575 -7.36 36.98 1.21
N TYR A 576 -7.66 35.87 0.53
CA TYR A 576 -7.04 35.54 -0.77
C TYR A 576 -8.05 35.17 -1.86
N ARG A 577 -7.57 35.20 -3.11
CA ARG A 577 -8.15 34.58 -4.29
C ARG A 577 -7.09 33.66 -4.90
N TRP A 578 -7.51 32.58 -5.55
CA TRP A 578 -6.59 31.69 -6.25
C TRP A 578 -7.12 31.31 -7.63
N THR A 579 -6.20 30.86 -8.48
CA THR A 579 -6.50 30.23 -9.77
C THR A 579 -5.69 28.95 -9.89
N VAL A 580 -6.26 27.90 -10.49
CA VAL A 580 -5.52 26.66 -10.76
C VAL A 580 -4.66 26.87 -12.00
N VAL A 581 -3.36 26.64 -11.84
CA VAL A 581 -2.35 26.77 -12.90
C VAL A 581 -2.20 25.45 -13.67
N LYS A 582 -2.14 24.32 -12.94
CA LYS A 582 -2.03 22.97 -13.52
C LYS A 582 -2.23 21.87 -12.47
N GLY A 583 -2.46 20.64 -12.93
CA GLY A 583 -2.63 19.46 -12.09
C GLY A 583 -4.05 19.32 -11.57
N GLY A 584 -4.22 18.65 -10.43
CA GLY A 584 -5.52 18.24 -9.90
C GLY A 584 -6.02 16.88 -10.42
N ASP A 585 -5.25 16.21 -11.28
CA ASP A 585 -5.53 14.84 -11.76
C ASP A 585 -5.41 13.82 -10.62
N ILE A 586 -6.46 13.04 -10.38
CA ILE A 586 -6.45 11.97 -9.38
C ILE A 586 -5.69 10.75 -9.91
N ILE A 587 -4.88 10.13 -9.07
CA ILE A 587 -4.37 8.77 -9.25
C ILE A 587 -4.49 8.00 -7.94
N GLN A 588 -5.00 6.77 -8.01
CA GLN A 588 -5.15 5.88 -6.85
C GLN A 588 -4.36 4.59 -7.11
N SER A 589 -3.31 4.36 -6.30
CA SER A 589 -2.37 3.25 -6.51
C SER A 589 -1.47 2.96 -5.29
N PRO A 590 -1.95 2.22 -4.28
CA PRO A 590 -3.36 1.98 -3.93
C PRO A 590 -3.97 3.16 -3.14
N VAL A 591 -3.11 4.04 -2.64
CA VAL A 591 -3.44 5.31 -1.97
C VAL A 591 -3.89 6.34 -3.00
N MET A 592 -4.94 7.11 -2.68
CA MET A 592 -5.38 8.23 -3.52
C MET A 592 -4.45 9.43 -3.34
N ARG A 593 -4.04 10.04 -4.46
CA ARG A 593 -3.23 11.27 -4.48
C ARG A 593 -3.46 12.06 -5.78
N LEU A 594 -3.03 13.32 -5.79
CA LEU A 594 -2.98 14.11 -7.02
C LEU A 594 -1.68 13.80 -7.77
N LYS A 595 -1.77 13.26 -9.00
CA LYS A 595 -0.64 12.72 -9.77
C LYS A 595 0.45 13.74 -10.00
N ASN A 596 0.02 14.95 -10.38
CA ASN A 596 0.86 16.09 -10.74
C ASN A 596 0.79 17.21 -9.67
N GLY A 597 0.36 16.87 -8.45
CA GLY A 597 -0.01 17.85 -7.43
C GLY A 597 -1.23 18.70 -7.80
N LEU A 598 -1.51 19.74 -7.02
CA LEU A 598 -2.41 20.84 -7.41
C LEU A 598 -1.61 22.13 -7.38
N HIS A 599 -1.37 22.74 -8.54
CA HIS A 599 -0.64 24.01 -8.60
C HIS A 599 -1.64 25.17 -8.68
N ILE A 600 -1.54 26.11 -7.75
CA ILE A 600 -2.34 27.34 -7.73
C ILE A 600 -1.45 28.57 -7.81
N LYS A 601 -1.99 29.66 -8.36
CA LYS A 601 -1.46 31.02 -8.17
C LYS A 601 -2.36 31.71 -7.16
N LEU A 602 -1.77 32.18 -6.06
CA LEU A 602 -2.47 32.88 -4.99
C LEU A 602 -2.30 34.40 -5.16
N SER A 603 -3.32 35.18 -4.83
CA SER A 603 -3.28 36.64 -4.84
C SER A 603 -4.12 37.19 -3.70
N GLU A 604 -3.64 38.20 -2.99
CA GLU A 604 -4.38 38.86 -1.91
C GLU A 604 -5.67 39.49 -2.45
N LYS A 605 -6.77 39.38 -1.68
CA LYS A 605 -7.97 40.18 -1.94
C LYS A 605 -7.63 41.64 -1.65
N ARG A 606 -7.67 42.49 -2.66
CA ARG A 606 -7.78 43.93 -2.45
C ARG A 606 -9.15 44.18 -1.82
N ASN A 607 -9.15 44.87 -0.68
CA ASN A 607 -10.35 45.42 -0.05
C ASN A 607 -10.98 46.48 -0.96
#